data_AF-A0A2B4S6B1-F1
#
_entry.id   AF-A0A2B4S6B1-F1
#
_cell.length_a   1.000
_cell.length_b   1.000
_cell.length_c   1.000
_cell.angle_alpha   90.00
_cell.angle_beta   90.00
_cell.angle_gamma   90.00
#
_symmetry.space_group_name_H-M   'P 1'
#
loop_
_entity.id
_entity.type
_entity.pdbx_description
1 polymer ?
#
loop_
_entity_poly.entity_id
_entity_poly.type
_entity_poly.pdbx_seq_one_letter_code
_entity_poly.pdbx_strand_id
1 'polypeptide(L)'
;MRVSLLDALRHKGPEQRLTLEFRHDVYKYLFYGKGRDAKEKKWRLFDENDFSKCKLPPSWNCIYDKHGDGVKLRFPLKMRKFLQLSPVTYQRVAENIVEAPRAYIEKITIKFIKVPSSFN
;
A
#
# COMPACT_ATOMS: atom_id res chain seq x y z
N MET A 1 4.79 1.02 5.55
CA MET A 1 3.59 1.65 4.95
C MET A 1 3.82 3.14 4.67
N ARG A 2 4.07 3.99 5.68
CA ARG A 2 4.27 5.44 5.47
C ARG A 2 5.36 5.78 4.45
N VAL A 3 6.58 5.24 4.60
CA VAL A 3 7.70 5.52 3.68
C VAL A 3 7.31 5.23 2.23
N SER A 4 6.79 4.02 1.98
CA SER A 4 6.36 3.60 0.65
C SER A 4 5.22 4.45 0.07
N LEU A 5 4.31 4.96 0.90
CA LEU A 5 3.27 5.90 0.46
C LEU A 5 3.86 7.26 0.08
N LEU A 6 4.82 7.76 0.87
CA LEU A 6 5.50 9.03 0.57
C LEU A 6 6.32 8.93 -0.73
N ASP A 7 7.00 7.82 -0.97
CA ASP A 7 7.72 7.58 -2.23
C ASP A 7 6.75 7.57 -3.42
N ALA A 8 5.60 6.89 -3.30
CA ALA A 8 4.59 6.89 -4.35
C ALA A 8 4.00 8.29 -4.61
N LEU A 9 3.89 9.15 -3.59
CA LEU A 9 3.46 10.54 -3.76
C LEU A 9 4.45 11.39 -4.56
N ARG A 10 5.74 11.04 -4.58
CA ARG A 10 6.79 11.76 -5.34
C ARG A 10 6.77 11.46 -6.84
N HIS A 11 6.13 10.37 -7.29
CA HIS A 11 6.12 9.97 -8.70
C HIS A 11 5.29 10.91 -9.61
N LYS A 12 5.69 11.11 -10.87
CA LYS A 12 5.10 12.14 -11.78
C LYS A 12 3.61 11.95 -12.12
N GLY A 13 3.03 10.75 -11.97
CA GLY A 13 1.63 10.46 -12.36
C GLY A 13 0.58 10.82 -11.29
N PRO A 14 -0.67 11.14 -11.68
CA PRO A 14 -1.76 11.39 -10.73
C PRO A 14 -2.29 10.08 -10.09
N GLU A 15 -2.44 9.01 -10.88
CA GLU A 15 -2.77 7.69 -10.35
C GLU A 15 -1.50 6.99 -9.88
N GLN A 16 -1.56 6.47 -8.66
CA GLN A 16 -0.48 5.75 -8.03
C GLN A 16 -0.93 4.36 -7.61
N ARG A 17 -0.04 3.39 -7.80
CA ARG A 17 -0.21 2.01 -7.37
C ARG A 17 1.03 1.58 -6.61
N LEU A 18 0.84 1.25 -5.35
CA LEU A 18 1.88 0.73 -4.48
C LEU A 18 1.55 -0.71 -4.08
N THR A 19 2.53 -1.60 -4.13
CA THR A 19 2.41 -2.96 -3.57
C THR A 19 3.53 -3.16 -2.58
N LEU A 20 3.19 -3.63 -1.38
CA LEU A 20 4.15 -3.84 -0.30
C LEU A 20 3.81 -5.13 0.46
N GLU A 21 4.83 -5.75 1.03
CA GLU A 21 4.67 -6.88 1.93
C GLU A 21 4.01 -6.41 3.22
N PHE A 22 2.91 -7.06 3.58
CA PHE A 22 2.09 -6.64 4.69
C PHE A 22 1.34 -7.83 5.26
N ARG A 23 1.57 -8.10 6.54
CA ARG A 23 0.96 -9.26 7.19
C ARG A 23 -0.56 -9.15 7.20
N HIS A 24 -1.26 -10.22 6.85
CA HIS A 24 -2.73 -10.18 6.70
C HIS A 24 -3.45 -10.13 8.04
N ASP A 25 -2.83 -10.61 9.11
CA ASP A 25 -3.34 -10.49 10.48
C ASP A 25 -3.30 -9.04 10.97
N VAL A 26 -2.20 -8.32 10.73
CA VAL A 26 -2.08 -6.88 10.99
C VAL A 26 -3.09 -6.12 10.14
N TYR A 27 -3.27 -6.48 8.87
CA TYR A 27 -4.32 -5.87 8.04
C TYR A 27 -5.70 -6.06 8.65
N LYS A 28 -6.01 -7.28 9.10
CA LYS A 28 -7.28 -7.58 9.76
C LYS A 28 -7.43 -6.73 11.02
N TYR A 29 -6.42 -6.67 11.88
CA TYR A 29 -6.46 -5.85 13.10
C TYR A 29 -6.76 -4.37 12.82
N LEU A 30 -6.06 -3.78 11.85
CA LEU A 30 -6.19 -2.36 11.50
C LEU A 30 -7.53 -2.03 10.82
N PHE A 31 -8.00 -2.88 9.91
CA PHE A 31 -9.09 -2.57 9.00
C PHE A 31 -10.35 -3.45 9.18
N TYR A 32 -10.45 -4.23 10.26
CA TYR A 32 -11.66 -5.00 10.56
C TYR A 32 -12.87 -4.08 10.76
N GLY A 33 -13.94 -4.36 10.02
CA GLY A 33 -15.15 -3.54 10.00
C GLY A 33 -14.99 -2.16 9.37
N LYS A 34 -13.85 -1.88 8.71
CA LYS A 34 -13.55 -0.61 8.04
C LYS A 34 -13.62 -0.75 6.52
N GLY A 35 -13.85 0.37 5.85
CA GLY A 35 -13.99 0.45 4.39
C GLY A 35 -15.26 -0.23 3.84
N ARG A 36 -15.49 0.00 2.56
CA ARG A 36 -16.65 -0.52 1.80
C ARG A 36 -16.19 -1.28 0.56
N ASP A 37 -17.01 -2.20 0.07
CA ASP A 37 -16.61 -3.00 -1.10
C ASP A 37 -16.58 -2.14 -2.37
N ALA A 38 -15.56 -2.36 -3.21
CA ALA A 38 -15.48 -1.74 -4.52
C ALA A 38 -16.27 -2.55 -5.55
N LYS A 39 -16.62 -1.93 -6.68
CA LYS A 39 -17.22 -2.64 -7.83
C LYS A 39 -16.34 -3.80 -8.34
N GLU A 40 -15.02 -3.67 -8.22
CA GLU A 40 -14.07 -4.73 -8.59
C GLU A 40 -13.93 -5.76 -7.47
N LYS A 41 -14.01 -7.04 -7.83
CA LYS A 41 -13.87 -8.16 -6.89
C LYS A 41 -12.57 -8.07 -6.09
N LYS A 42 -12.64 -8.35 -4.78
CA LYS A 42 -11.52 -8.37 -3.82
C LYS A 42 -10.87 -7.01 -3.53
N TRP A 43 -11.42 -5.91 -4.04
CA TRP A 43 -10.97 -4.56 -3.69
C TRP A 43 -11.95 -3.92 -2.72
N ARG A 44 -11.41 -3.15 -1.79
CA ARG A 44 -12.18 -2.36 -0.82
C ARG A 44 -11.72 -0.90 -0.89
N LEU A 45 -12.66 0.00 -0.68
CA LEU A 45 -12.47 1.44 -0.64
C LEU A 45 -12.38 1.88 0.82
N PHE A 46 -11.40 2.71 1.13
CA PHE A 46 -11.11 3.20 2.47
C PHE A 46 -11.10 4.73 2.46
N ASP A 47 -11.95 5.32 3.28
CA ASP A 47 -11.95 6.76 3.55
C ASP A 47 -10.90 7.10 4.61
N GLU A 48 -10.59 8.37 4.81
CA GLU A 48 -9.51 8.80 5.70
C GLU A 48 -9.69 8.27 7.14
N ASN A 49 -10.93 8.31 7.65
CA ASN A 49 -11.28 7.85 8.99
C ASN A 49 -11.10 6.34 9.21
N ASP A 50 -11.04 5.55 8.14
CA ASP A 50 -10.77 4.11 8.23
C ASP A 50 -9.33 3.83 8.70
N PHE A 51 -8.43 4.80 8.59
CA PHE A 51 -7.03 4.70 9.03
C PHE A 51 -6.81 5.12 10.48
N SER A 52 -7.88 5.38 11.24
CA SER A 52 -7.83 5.80 12.65
C SER A 52 -7.00 4.86 13.55
N LYS A 53 -7.02 3.54 13.29
CA LYS A 53 -6.22 2.55 14.04
C LYS A 53 -4.74 2.50 13.65
N CYS A 54 -4.36 3.10 12.53
CA CYS A 54 -3.00 3.03 11.99
C CYS A 54 -2.00 3.93 12.73
N LYS A 55 -2.47 4.78 13.68
CA LYS A 55 -1.66 5.75 14.42
C LYS A 55 -0.73 6.55 13.49
N LEU A 56 -1.25 6.93 12.33
CA LEU A 56 -0.49 7.70 11.35
C LEU A 56 -0.29 9.12 11.87
N PRO A 57 0.85 9.76 11.55
CA PRO A 57 1.10 11.14 11.98
C PRO A 57 0.10 12.09 11.33
N PRO A 58 -0.07 13.31 11.88
CA PRO A 58 -0.80 14.38 11.21
C PRO A 58 -0.29 14.57 9.78
N SER A 59 -1.20 14.85 8.85
CA SER A 59 -0.85 15.12 7.45
C SER A 59 -0.07 13.99 6.77
N TRP A 60 -0.26 12.73 7.20
CA TRP A 60 0.38 11.56 6.59
C TRP A 60 0.01 11.35 5.11
N ASN A 61 -1.11 11.94 4.70
CA ASN A 61 -1.73 11.83 3.39
C ASN A 61 -1.31 12.94 2.42
N CYS A 62 -0.35 13.80 2.77
CA CYS A 62 0.14 14.86 1.90
C CYS A 62 1.65 15.10 2.01
N ILE A 63 2.20 15.77 1.00
CA ILE A 63 3.57 16.27 0.94
C ILE A 63 3.51 17.68 0.36
N TYR A 64 4.15 18.62 1.05
CA TYR A 64 4.30 20.02 0.62
C TYR A 64 5.77 20.38 0.51
N ASP A 65 6.07 21.36 -0.33
CA ASP A 65 7.38 22.00 -0.42
C ASP A 65 7.50 23.18 0.56
N LYS A 66 8.63 23.89 0.49
CA LYS A 66 8.93 25.04 1.36
C LYS A 66 8.01 26.25 1.12
N HIS A 67 7.27 26.28 0.02
CA HIS A 67 6.34 27.35 -0.35
C HIS A 67 4.89 27.00 0.01
N GLY A 68 4.63 25.81 0.56
CA GLY A 68 3.29 25.37 0.92
C GLY A 68 2.53 24.70 -0.23
N ASP A 69 3.16 24.53 -1.39
CA ASP A 69 2.58 23.84 -2.54
C ASP A 69 2.93 22.36 -2.53
N GLY A 70 2.00 21.52 -2.98
CA GLY A 70 2.24 20.09 -2.94
C GLY A 70 1.10 19.23 -3.46
N VAL A 71 1.06 18.01 -2.93
CA VAL A 71 0.09 16.99 -3.33
C VAL A 71 -0.47 16.28 -2.10
N LYS A 72 -1.75 15.92 -2.20
CA LYS A 72 -2.43 15.09 -1.19
C LYS A 72 -3.13 13.90 -1.83
N LEU A 73 -3.37 12.87 -1.03
CA LEU A 73 -4.20 11.73 -1.40
C LEU A 73 -5.66 12.18 -1.55
N ARG A 74 -6.30 11.78 -2.64
CA ARG A 74 -7.76 11.86 -2.80
C ARG A 74 -8.38 10.56 -2.31
N PHE A 75 -9.23 10.68 -1.29
CA PHE A 75 -10.03 9.57 -0.78
C PHE A 75 -11.28 9.34 -1.65
N PRO A 76 -11.83 8.11 -1.67
CA PRO A 76 -11.32 6.92 -0.98
C PRO A 76 -10.10 6.29 -1.65
N LEU A 77 -9.22 5.66 -0.87
CA LEU A 77 -8.13 4.81 -1.36
C LEU A 77 -8.67 3.40 -1.65
N LYS A 78 -8.13 2.73 -2.66
CA LYS A 78 -8.54 1.38 -3.01
C LYS A 78 -7.46 0.38 -2.59
N MET A 79 -7.81 -0.59 -1.76
CA MET A 79 -6.85 -1.58 -1.25
C MET A 79 -7.33 -3.00 -1.49
N ARG A 80 -6.38 -3.91 -1.76
CA ARG A 80 -6.61 -5.36 -1.74
C ARG A 80 -5.44 -6.06 -1.08
N LYS A 81 -5.71 -7.16 -0.39
CA LYS A 81 -4.70 -8.10 0.11
C LYS A 81 -4.68 -9.36 -0.73
N PHE A 82 -3.52 -9.96 -0.91
CA PHE A 82 -3.34 -11.20 -1.67
C PHE A 82 -2.07 -11.93 -1.23
N LEU A 83 -1.99 -13.21 -1.59
CA LEU A 83 -0.78 -14.02 -1.45
C LEU A 83 -0.08 -14.11 -2.80
N GLN A 84 1.24 -14.08 -2.79
CA GLN A 84 2.08 -14.30 -3.97
C GLN A 84 3.21 -15.25 -3.59
N LEU A 85 3.57 -16.19 -4.46
CA LEU A 85 4.77 -16.99 -4.24
C LEU A 85 6.03 -16.11 -4.22
N SER A 86 6.97 -16.43 -3.33
CA SER A 86 8.29 -15.80 -3.26
C SER A 86 9.01 -15.91 -4.60
N PRO A 87 9.99 -15.04 -4.92
CA PRO A 87 10.82 -15.22 -6.10
C PRO A 87 11.40 -16.64 -6.17
N VAL A 88 11.60 -17.14 -7.39
CA VAL A 88 12.31 -18.40 -7.60
C VAL A 88 13.72 -18.22 -7.07
N THR A 89 14.15 -19.15 -6.23
CA THR A 89 15.50 -19.20 -5.69
C THR A 89 16.04 -20.60 -5.89
N TYR A 90 17.36 -20.75 -5.85
CA TYR A 90 18.03 -22.01 -6.07
C TYR A 90 18.84 -22.38 -4.85
N GLN A 91 18.96 -23.67 -4.58
CA GLN A 91 19.78 -24.21 -3.51
C GLN A 91 20.71 -25.27 -4.07
N ARG A 92 21.90 -25.37 -3.50
CA ARG A 92 22.86 -26.43 -3.82
C ARG A 92 22.50 -27.67 -3.00
N VAL A 93 22.22 -28.78 -3.69
CA VAL A 93 21.98 -30.09 -3.07
C VAL A 93 23.00 -31.06 -3.67
N ALA A 94 23.96 -31.46 -2.84
CA ALA A 94 25.17 -32.16 -3.27
C ALA A 94 25.93 -31.38 -4.38
N GLU A 95 26.02 -31.96 -5.58
CA GLU A 95 26.69 -31.38 -6.74
C GLU A 95 25.75 -30.67 -7.71
N ASN A 96 24.43 -30.69 -7.44
CA ASN A 96 23.43 -30.12 -8.32
C ASN A 96 22.85 -28.81 -7.76
N ILE A 97 22.48 -27.90 -8.67
CA ILE A 97 21.70 -26.70 -8.35
C ILE A 97 20.25 -27.02 -8.68
N VAL A 98 19.37 -26.96 -7.68
CA VAL A 98 17.94 -27.26 -7.82
C VAL A 98 17.09 -26.08 -7.35
N GLU A 99 15.88 -25.95 -7.88
CA GLU A 99 14.93 -24.93 -7.43
C GLU A 99 14.56 -25.18 -5.96
N ALA A 100 14.66 -24.13 -5.14
CA ALA A 100 14.28 -24.18 -3.74
C ALA A 100 12.76 -24.06 -3.58
N PRO A 101 12.15 -24.74 -2.58
CA PRO A 101 10.73 -24.59 -2.28
C PRO A 101 10.34 -23.12 -2.05
N ARG A 102 9.21 -22.71 -2.62
CA ARG A 102 8.73 -21.32 -2.56
C ARG A 102 7.75 -21.12 -1.42
N ALA A 103 7.90 -20.00 -0.71
CA ALA A 103 6.98 -19.60 0.35
C ALA A 103 5.90 -18.65 -0.19
N TYR A 104 4.74 -18.60 0.47
CA TYR A 104 3.75 -17.56 0.20
C TYR A 104 4.11 -16.28 0.94
N ILE A 105 4.13 -15.17 0.22
CA ILE A 105 4.34 -13.82 0.74
C ILE A 105 3.00 -13.09 0.80
N GLU A 106 2.70 -12.54 1.97
CA GLU A 106 1.53 -11.71 2.22
C GLU A 106 1.75 -10.29 1.72
N LYS A 107 0.90 -9.82 0.79
CA LYS A 107 1.00 -8.49 0.21
C LYS A 107 -0.31 -7.73 0.28
N ILE A 108 -0.19 -6.40 0.28
CA ILE A 108 -1.28 -5.49 -0.05
C ILE A 108 -0.92 -4.66 -1.27
N THR A 109 -1.91 -4.37 -2.11
CA THR A 109 -1.83 -3.31 -3.11
C THR A 109 -2.74 -2.17 -2.68
N ILE A 110 -2.21 -0.96 -2.71
CA ILE A 110 -2.93 0.30 -2.50
C ILE A 110 -2.92 1.06 -3.83
N LYS A 111 -4.10 1.45 -4.30
CA LYS A 111 -4.29 2.36 -5.43
C LYS A 111 -4.91 3.64 -4.92
N PHE A 112 -4.40 4.77 -5.39
CA PHE A 112 -4.90 6.07 -5.00
C PHE A 112 -4.63 7.09 -6.10
N ILE A 113 -5.29 8.23 -5.98
CA ILE A 113 -5.06 9.37 -6.86
C ILE A 113 -4.50 10.48 -5.99
N LYS A 114 -3.39 11.08 -6.40
CA LYS A 114 -2.90 12.30 -5.77
C LYS A 114 -3.43 13.51 -6.52
N VAL A 115 -3.76 14.56 -5.79
CA VAL A 115 -4.28 15.82 -6.33
C VAL A 115 -3.41 16.98 -5.83
N PRO A 116 -3.25 18.05 -6.63
CA PRO A 116 -2.61 19.27 -6.17
C PRO A 116 -3.30 19.79 -4.91
N SER A 117 -2.51 20.32 -3.98
CA SER A 117 -2.98 20.98 -2.78
C SER A 117 -1.97 22.05 -2.40
N SER A 118 -2.47 23.22 -2.04
CA SER A 118 -1.70 24.26 -1.38
C SER A 118 -2.18 24.40 0.07
N PHE A 119 -1.28 24.85 0.95
CA PHE A 119 -1.57 25.18 2.33
C PHE A 119 -1.52 26.71 2.47
N ASN A 120 -2.69 27.36 2.44
CA ASN A 120 -2.88 28.78 2.76
C ASN A 120 -3.79 28.90 3.98
#